data_AF-A0A355FZ18-F1
#
_entry.id   AF-A0A355FZ18-F1
#
_cell.length_a   1.000
_cell.length_b   1.000
_cell.length_c   1.000
_cell.angle_alpha   90.00
_cell.angle_beta   90.00
_cell.angle_gamma   90.00
#
_symmetry.space_group_name_H-M   'P 1'
#
loop_
_entity.id
_entity.type
_entity.pdbx_description
1 polymer ?
#
loop_
_entity_poly.entity_id
_entity_poly.type
_entity_poly.pdbx_seq_one_letter_code
_entity_poly.pdbx_strand_id
1 'polypeptide(L)'
;MEILKQTNDTTFLAEEDNTVYVLKRISQEDLKTFRILMTLNNRHLVKIQRILTLDGCIFAVCEYITGETLECFVERNGVLSDEETERYLTDLCDGLRAVHTCGIVHRDISPKNVLIHEGRAVLIDFGISRTVKSGQSSDTQVLGTQGYAAPEQFGFSQTSPRADIYALGVLVNYMKTGHIPSEQKEKGYFGKVIEKCIEMDERNRYDNTDLLVADLHKHKRMHCFLLNIPGFRTGNLFHMAAAIGYAAFLALIYAVSISTDIREHTVSYLAFDMLFVTFVFGIPPMLLTNVGRWLDRWSLTRNRSKGERLLAVALACGVSVIIGCMFTTGMK
;
A
#
# COMPACT_ATOMS: atom_id res chain seq x y z
N MET A 1 -17.22 -36.45 16.19
CA MET A 1 -16.02 -35.62 16.07
C MET A 1 -14.84 -36.20 16.85
N GLU A 2 -13.74 -36.51 16.17
CA GLU A 2 -12.48 -37.04 16.72
C GLU A 2 -11.38 -35.97 16.68
N ILE A 3 -10.60 -35.81 17.76
CA ILE A 3 -9.49 -34.84 17.79
C ILE A 3 -8.25 -35.50 17.17
N LEU A 4 -7.79 -34.95 16.05
CA LEU A 4 -6.60 -35.43 15.34
C LEU A 4 -5.30 -34.92 15.95
N LYS A 5 -5.27 -33.62 16.28
CA LYS A 5 -4.05 -32.94 16.73
C LYS A 5 -4.38 -31.70 17.55
N GLN A 6 -3.62 -31.47 18.62
CA GLN A 6 -3.62 -30.17 19.30
C GLN A 6 -2.54 -29.26 18.68
N THR A 7 -2.93 -28.06 18.26
CA THR A 7 -2.00 -27.07 17.68
C THR A 7 -1.47 -26.12 18.76
N ASN A 8 -2.33 -25.71 19.69
CA ASN A 8 -1.98 -24.91 20.87
C ASN A 8 -2.99 -25.18 22.01
N ASP A 9 -2.89 -24.48 23.14
CA ASP A 9 -3.76 -24.68 24.32
C ASP A 9 -5.25 -24.48 24.05
N THR A 10 -5.60 -23.78 22.97
CA THR A 10 -6.98 -23.40 22.64
C THR A 10 -7.46 -23.91 21.30
N THR A 11 -6.59 -24.45 20.45
CA THR A 11 -6.88 -24.78 19.05
C THR A 11 -6.54 -26.23 18.77
N PHE A 12 -7.53 -26.96 18.28
CA PHE A 12 -7.46 -28.39 17.99
C PHE A 12 -7.93 -28.63 16.56
N LEU A 13 -7.22 -29.51 15.86
CA LEU A 13 -7.65 -30.07 14.60
C LEU A 13 -8.50 -31.30 14.89
N ALA A 14 -9.68 -31.37 14.30
CA ALA A 14 -10.61 -32.47 14.50
C ALA A 14 -11.24 -32.92 13.19
N GLU A 15 -11.71 -34.15 13.15
CA GLU A 15 -12.35 -34.75 11.99
C GLU A 15 -13.73 -35.28 12.34
N GLU A 16 -14.68 -35.10 11.43
CA GLU A 16 -16.00 -35.69 11.48
C GLU A 16 -16.50 -35.92 10.07
N ASP A 17 -16.98 -37.15 9.79
CA ASP A 17 -17.49 -37.56 8.48
C ASP A 17 -16.53 -37.24 7.31
N ASN A 18 -15.25 -37.62 7.47
CA ASN A 18 -14.15 -37.33 6.52
C ASN A 18 -13.93 -35.84 6.22
N THR A 19 -14.44 -34.95 7.07
CA THR A 19 -14.27 -33.50 6.95
C THR A 19 -13.47 -32.98 8.14
N VAL A 20 -12.44 -32.19 7.84
CA VAL A 20 -11.55 -31.61 8.84
C VAL A 20 -12.08 -30.25 9.31
N TYR A 21 -11.96 -30.01 10.60
CA TYR A 21 -12.42 -28.81 11.29
C TYR A 21 -11.36 -28.28 12.24
N VAL A 22 -11.46 -27.00 12.54
CA VAL A 22 -10.68 -26.36 13.61
C VAL A 22 -11.60 -26.09 14.78
N LEU A 23 -11.34 -26.76 15.90
CA LEU A 23 -12.00 -26.51 17.18
C LEU A 23 -11.23 -25.45 17.94
N LYS A 24 -11.90 -24.35 18.25
CA LYS A 24 -11.34 -23.29 19.09
C LYS A 24 -12.07 -23.23 20.41
N ARG A 25 -11.36 -23.45 21.51
CA ARG A 25 -11.90 -23.33 22.86
C ARG A 25 -12.28 -21.87 23.13
N ILE A 26 -13.50 -21.65 23.59
CA ILE A 26 -14.04 -20.32 23.91
C ILE A 26 -14.57 -20.30 25.34
N SER A 27 -14.66 -19.10 25.92
CA SER A 27 -15.25 -18.92 27.24
C SER A 27 -16.77 -18.82 27.19
N GLN A 28 -17.41 -18.94 28.35
CA GLN A 28 -18.85 -18.67 28.48
C GLN A 28 -19.20 -17.21 28.16
N GLU A 29 -18.31 -16.27 28.48
CA GLU A 29 -18.53 -14.84 28.27
C GLU A 29 -18.58 -14.50 26.77
N ASP A 30 -17.77 -15.19 25.97
CA ASP A 30 -17.68 -14.96 24.52
C ASP A 30 -18.80 -15.64 23.73
N LEU A 31 -19.57 -16.53 24.35
CA LEU A 31 -20.56 -17.37 23.68
C LEU A 31 -21.62 -16.55 22.94
N LYS A 32 -22.04 -15.40 23.50
CA LYS A 32 -22.96 -14.47 22.84
C LYS A 32 -22.34 -13.90 21.55
N THR A 33 -21.08 -13.51 21.61
CA THR A 33 -20.35 -12.92 20.49
C THR A 33 -20.12 -13.95 19.39
N PHE A 34 -19.70 -15.17 19.74
CA PHE A 34 -19.53 -16.26 18.78
C PHE A 34 -20.85 -16.65 18.09
N ARG A 35 -21.99 -16.60 18.79
CA ARG A 35 -23.30 -16.80 18.17
C ARG A 35 -23.63 -15.74 17.11
N ILE A 36 -23.21 -14.50 17.31
CA ILE A 36 -23.36 -13.44 16.30
C ILE A 36 -22.41 -13.70 15.14
N LEU A 37 -21.15 -14.04 15.41
CA LEU A 37 -20.17 -14.37 14.35
C LEU A 37 -20.61 -15.55 13.48
N MET A 38 -21.32 -16.53 14.04
CA MET A 38 -21.90 -17.65 13.27
C MET A 38 -22.93 -17.22 12.22
N THR A 39 -23.57 -16.06 12.38
CA THR A 39 -24.55 -15.56 11.39
C THR A 39 -23.87 -14.84 10.23
N LEU A 40 -22.59 -14.49 10.35
CA LEU A 40 -21.84 -13.84 9.31
C LEU A 40 -21.49 -14.84 8.20
N ASN A 41 -21.79 -14.45 6.97
CA ASN A 41 -21.37 -15.17 5.77
C ASN A 41 -20.52 -14.24 4.91
N ASN A 42 -19.20 -14.28 5.12
CA ASN A 42 -18.25 -13.48 4.38
C ASN A 42 -17.06 -14.36 3.95
N ARG A 43 -16.65 -14.26 2.68
CA ARG A 43 -15.62 -15.12 2.08
C ARG A 43 -14.18 -14.84 2.57
N HIS A 44 -14.00 -13.76 3.33
CA HIS A 44 -12.75 -13.28 3.93
C HIS A 44 -12.76 -13.41 5.46
N LEU A 45 -13.75 -14.11 6.03
CA LEU A 45 -13.78 -14.54 7.42
C LEU A 45 -13.87 -16.06 7.47
N VAL A 46 -13.22 -16.68 8.47
CA VAL A 46 -13.45 -18.09 8.76
C VAL A 46 -14.90 -18.34 9.16
N LYS A 47 -15.54 -19.33 8.53
CA LYS A 47 -16.90 -19.73 8.89
C LYS A 47 -16.94 -20.52 10.18
N ILE A 48 -17.68 -20.01 11.16
CA ILE A 48 -18.02 -20.74 12.38
C ILE A 48 -19.31 -21.51 12.11
N GLN A 49 -19.22 -22.83 12.06
CA GLN A 49 -20.35 -23.69 11.70
C GLN A 49 -21.30 -23.92 12.86
N ARG A 50 -20.74 -24.20 14.04
CA ARG A 50 -21.50 -24.49 15.26
C ARG A 50 -20.66 -24.30 16.50
N ILE A 51 -21.33 -24.29 17.65
CA ILE A 51 -20.70 -24.30 18.98
C ILE A 51 -21.04 -25.64 19.63
N LEU A 52 -20.04 -26.30 20.20
CA LEU A 52 -20.17 -27.57 20.91
C LEU A 52 -19.69 -27.44 22.35
N THR A 53 -20.23 -28.29 23.22
CA THR A 53 -19.70 -28.49 24.57
C THR A 53 -19.14 -29.91 24.65
N LEU A 54 -17.84 -30.02 24.91
CA LEU A 54 -17.11 -31.28 25.07
C LEU A 54 -16.37 -31.23 26.41
N ASP A 55 -16.56 -32.24 27.26
CA ASP A 55 -15.90 -32.35 28.57
C ASP A 55 -16.00 -31.07 29.44
N GLY A 56 -17.18 -30.45 29.43
CA GLY A 56 -17.44 -29.21 30.17
C GLY A 56 -16.79 -27.95 29.58
N CYS A 57 -16.07 -28.07 28.46
CA CYS A 57 -15.47 -26.97 27.73
C CYS A 57 -16.28 -26.61 26.49
N ILE A 58 -16.35 -25.33 26.16
CA ILE A 58 -17.06 -24.85 24.97
C ILE A 58 -16.06 -24.68 23.83
N PHE A 59 -16.45 -25.15 22.64
CA PHE A 59 -15.67 -25.04 21.42
C PHE A 59 -16.50 -24.40 20.30
N ALA A 60 -15.91 -23.44 19.61
CA ALA A 60 -16.36 -23.01 18.30
C ALA A 60 -15.80 -23.97 17.23
N VAL A 61 -16.67 -24.57 16.43
CA VAL A 61 -16.30 -25.43 15.30
C VAL A 61 -16.18 -24.56 14.06
N CYS A 62 -14.96 -24.33 13.62
CA CYS A 62 -14.63 -23.56 12.44
C CYS A 62 -14.34 -24.49 11.26
N GLU A 63 -14.64 -24.03 10.05
CA GLU A 63 -14.15 -24.70 8.84
C GLU A 63 -12.62 -24.74 8.81
N TYR A 64 -12.06 -25.81 8.25
CA TYR A 64 -10.64 -25.87 7.95
C TYR A 64 -10.39 -25.26 6.57
N ILE A 65 -9.50 -24.27 6.50
CA ILE A 65 -9.11 -23.62 5.25
C ILE A 65 -7.75 -24.17 4.84
N THR A 66 -7.65 -24.70 3.62
CA THR A 66 -6.41 -25.20 3.00
C THR A 66 -5.56 -24.03 2.51
N GLY A 67 -5.01 -23.26 3.45
CA GLY A 67 -4.16 -22.10 3.18
C GLY A 67 -2.94 -22.07 4.09
N GLU A 68 -1.99 -21.22 3.75
CA GLU A 68 -0.84 -20.89 4.62
C GLU A 68 -1.06 -19.54 5.29
N THR A 69 -0.44 -19.32 6.45
CA THR A 69 -0.49 -18.00 7.09
C THR A 69 0.27 -16.98 6.25
N LEU A 70 -0.15 -15.72 6.32
CA LEU A 70 0.54 -14.61 5.67
C LEU A 70 2.00 -14.50 6.16
N GLU A 71 2.27 -14.85 7.42
CA GLU A 71 3.63 -14.97 7.96
C GLU A 71 4.48 -15.94 7.14
N CYS A 72 4.04 -17.20 7.02
CA CYS A 72 4.76 -18.21 6.24
C CYS A 72 4.85 -17.83 4.75
N PHE A 73 3.81 -17.20 4.21
CA PHE A 73 3.80 -16.72 2.84
C PHE A 73 4.89 -15.67 2.60
N VAL A 74 5.04 -14.67 3.49
CA VAL A 74 6.06 -13.63 3.38
C VAL A 74 7.47 -14.21 3.62
N GLU A 75 7.62 -15.09 4.60
CA GLU A 75 8.90 -15.77 4.87
C GLU A 75 9.39 -16.58 3.66
N ARG A 76 8.46 -17.26 2.96
CA ARG A 76 8.79 -18.11 1.81
C ARG A 76 9.02 -17.32 0.53
N ASN A 77 8.15 -16.36 0.22
CA ASN A 77 8.10 -15.71 -1.09
C ASN A 77 8.71 -14.29 -1.08
N GLY A 78 9.02 -13.75 0.10
CA GLY A 78 9.42 -12.36 0.29
C GLY A 78 8.23 -11.42 0.44
N VAL A 79 8.52 -10.12 0.41
CA VAL A 79 7.50 -9.05 0.52
C VAL A 79 6.56 -9.03 -0.69
N LEU A 80 5.34 -8.57 -0.47
CA LEU A 80 4.27 -8.58 -1.47
C LEU A 80 4.40 -7.41 -2.45
N SER A 81 3.95 -7.66 -3.69
CA SER A 81 3.77 -6.60 -4.67
C SER A 81 2.68 -5.60 -4.24
N ASP A 82 2.63 -4.44 -4.88
CA ASP A 82 1.60 -3.43 -4.66
C ASP A 82 0.20 -3.98 -4.93
N GLU A 83 0.05 -4.78 -5.98
CA GLU A 83 -1.21 -5.38 -6.42
C GLU A 83 -1.71 -6.45 -5.45
N GLU A 84 -0.81 -7.30 -4.94
CA GLU A 84 -1.16 -8.31 -3.92
C GLU A 84 -1.51 -7.65 -2.59
N THR A 85 -0.74 -6.64 -2.17
CA THR A 85 -0.99 -5.92 -0.92
C THR A 85 -2.35 -5.22 -0.95
N GLU A 86 -2.68 -4.55 -2.05
CA GLU A 86 -3.98 -3.89 -2.23
C GLU A 86 -5.13 -4.89 -2.24
N ARG A 87 -4.95 -6.04 -2.92
CA ARG A 87 -5.95 -7.10 -2.95
C ARG A 87 -6.23 -7.66 -1.56
N TYR A 88 -5.18 -8.08 -0.84
CA TYR A 88 -5.33 -8.64 0.49
C TYR A 88 -5.83 -7.61 1.50
N LEU A 89 -5.39 -6.34 1.41
CA LEU A 89 -5.95 -5.28 2.23
C LEU A 89 -7.47 -5.11 1.97
N THR A 90 -7.90 -5.14 0.72
CA THR A 90 -9.33 -5.01 0.36
C THR A 90 -10.14 -6.19 0.90
N ASP A 91 -9.63 -7.41 0.74
CA ASP A 91 -10.21 -8.64 1.28
C ASP A 91 -10.40 -8.56 2.81
N LEU A 92 -9.34 -8.16 3.53
CA LEU A 92 -9.36 -8.01 4.99
C LEU A 92 -10.32 -6.90 5.44
N CYS A 93 -10.36 -5.77 4.71
CA CYS A 93 -11.30 -4.69 4.96
C CYS A 93 -12.76 -5.13 4.81
N ASP A 94 -13.08 -5.97 3.82
CA ASP A 94 -14.42 -6.53 3.63
C ASP A 94 -14.83 -7.45 4.79
N GLY A 95 -13.92 -8.34 5.21
CA GLY A 95 -14.14 -9.20 6.37
C GLY A 95 -14.36 -8.39 7.65
N LEU A 96 -13.49 -7.40 7.93
CA LEU A 96 -13.62 -6.54 9.12
C LEU A 96 -14.89 -5.71 9.11
N ARG A 97 -15.30 -5.18 7.96
CA ARG A 97 -16.56 -4.43 7.83
C ARG A 97 -17.75 -5.28 8.27
N ALA A 98 -17.80 -6.55 7.90
CA ALA A 98 -18.86 -7.47 8.32
C ALA A 98 -18.88 -7.66 9.85
N VAL A 99 -17.71 -7.81 10.46
CA VAL A 99 -17.56 -7.96 11.92
C VAL A 99 -17.94 -6.67 12.66
N HIS A 100 -17.45 -5.52 12.19
CA HIS A 100 -17.68 -4.20 12.79
C HIS A 100 -19.15 -3.79 12.72
N THR A 101 -19.86 -4.15 11.66
CA THR A 101 -21.31 -3.89 11.52
C THR A 101 -22.13 -4.60 12.60
N CYS A 102 -21.63 -5.72 13.13
CA CYS A 102 -22.22 -6.42 14.27
C CYS A 102 -21.81 -5.86 15.63
N GLY A 103 -21.04 -4.76 15.68
CA GLY A 103 -20.53 -4.17 16.91
C GLY A 103 -19.39 -4.95 17.56
N ILE A 104 -18.72 -5.81 16.79
CA ILE A 104 -17.62 -6.67 17.27
C ILE A 104 -16.29 -6.08 16.79
N VAL A 105 -15.25 -6.17 17.61
CA VAL A 105 -13.86 -5.78 17.27
C VAL A 105 -13.00 -7.04 17.28
N HIS A 106 -12.16 -7.23 16.26
CA HIS A 106 -11.35 -8.43 16.08
C HIS A 106 -10.21 -8.53 17.12
N ARG A 107 -9.51 -7.41 17.38
CA ARG A 107 -8.46 -7.20 18.41
C ARG A 107 -7.15 -7.94 18.23
N ASP A 108 -7.08 -8.88 17.29
CA ASP A 108 -5.88 -9.69 17.09
C ASP A 108 -5.53 -9.88 15.61
N ILE A 109 -5.53 -8.78 14.84
CA ILE A 109 -5.05 -8.82 13.46
C ILE A 109 -3.52 -8.92 13.47
N SER A 110 -3.00 -9.96 12.82
CA SER A 110 -1.56 -10.19 12.67
C SER A 110 -1.30 -11.14 11.48
N PRO A 111 -0.06 -11.29 11.00
CA PRO A 111 0.27 -12.20 9.89
C PRO A 111 -0.08 -13.67 10.17
N LYS A 112 -0.10 -14.07 11.44
CA LYS A 112 -0.47 -15.43 11.88
C LYS A 112 -1.96 -15.71 11.76
N ASN A 113 -2.77 -14.65 11.83
CA ASN A 113 -4.24 -14.72 11.83
C ASN A 113 -4.84 -14.35 10.47
N VAL A 114 -4.02 -14.34 9.42
CA VAL A 114 -4.46 -14.18 8.04
C VAL A 114 -4.00 -15.40 7.26
N LEU A 115 -4.95 -16.15 6.69
CA LEU A 115 -4.64 -17.23 5.76
C LEU A 115 -4.72 -16.72 4.32
N ILE A 116 -3.75 -17.13 3.52
CA ILE A 116 -3.77 -16.98 2.06
C ILE A 116 -4.23 -18.31 1.47
N HIS A 117 -5.36 -18.27 0.78
CA HIS A 117 -5.98 -19.44 0.19
C HIS A 117 -6.60 -19.06 -1.15
N GLU A 118 -6.22 -19.73 -2.24
CA GLU A 118 -6.74 -19.45 -3.59
C GLU A 118 -6.62 -17.97 -4.02
N GLY A 119 -5.53 -17.31 -3.62
CA GLY A 119 -5.26 -15.92 -4.00
C GLY A 119 -6.12 -14.86 -3.31
N ARG A 120 -6.82 -15.21 -2.22
CA ARG A 120 -7.52 -14.29 -1.31
C ARG A 120 -6.95 -14.36 0.11
N ALA A 121 -7.10 -13.27 0.84
CA ALA A 121 -6.85 -13.24 2.28
C ALA A 121 -8.13 -13.59 3.06
N VAL A 122 -7.97 -14.38 4.12
CA VAL A 122 -9.05 -14.76 5.03
C VAL A 122 -8.60 -14.53 6.47
N LEU A 123 -9.37 -13.73 7.22
CA LEU A 123 -9.17 -13.57 8.65
C LEU A 123 -9.61 -14.82 9.39
N ILE A 124 -8.69 -15.34 10.18
CA ILE A 124 -8.93 -16.41 11.12
C ILE A 124 -8.75 -15.87 12.54
N ASP A 125 -9.29 -16.60 13.51
CA ASP A 125 -9.05 -16.34 14.93
C ASP A 125 -9.50 -14.95 15.41
N PHE A 126 -10.74 -14.88 15.92
CA PHE A 126 -11.21 -13.70 16.64
C PHE A 126 -10.56 -13.64 18.03
N GLY A 127 -9.76 -12.59 18.28
CA GLY A 127 -9.06 -12.32 19.54
C GLY A 127 -9.96 -12.10 20.76
N ILE A 128 -11.28 -12.19 20.57
CA ILE A 128 -12.34 -12.07 21.57
C ILE A 128 -12.12 -13.08 22.71
N SER A 129 -11.62 -14.28 22.39
CA SER A 129 -11.38 -15.35 23.37
C SER A 129 -10.18 -15.13 24.31
N ARG A 130 -9.35 -14.09 24.08
CA ARG A 130 -8.17 -13.81 24.91
C ARG A 130 -8.48 -13.06 26.20
N THR A 131 -9.72 -12.59 26.40
CA THR A 131 -10.16 -11.90 27.63
C THR A 131 -10.16 -12.82 28.86
N VAL A 132 -10.09 -14.15 28.68
CA VAL A 132 -10.12 -15.12 29.78
C VAL A 132 -8.70 -15.58 30.16
N LYS A 133 -7.96 -14.71 30.84
CA LYS A 133 -6.94 -15.13 31.81
C LYS A 133 -7.28 -14.56 33.19
N SER A 134 -8.46 -14.88 33.68
CA SER A 134 -8.86 -14.70 35.08
C SER A 134 -8.11 -15.70 35.96
N GLY A 135 -6.91 -15.33 36.42
CA GLY A 135 -6.12 -16.19 37.32
C GLY A 135 -4.64 -15.85 37.48
N GLN A 136 -4.09 -14.96 36.65
CA GLN A 136 -2.80 -14.33 36.92
C GLN A 136 -3.03 -12.91 37.42
N SER A 137 -2.29 -12.55 38.47
CA SER A 137 -2.36 -11.28 39.19
C SER A 137 -2.48 -10.08 38.26
N SER A 138 -3.23 -9.09 38.74
CA SER A 138 -3.48 -7.77 38.19
C SER A 138 -2.21 -6.98 37.83
N ASP A 139 -1.56 -7.35 36.73
CA ASP A 139 -0.62 -6.54 35.98
C ASP A 139 -1.09 -6.59 34.52
N THR A 140 -1.63 -5.47 34.02
CA THR A 140 -1.94 -5.15 32.61
C THR A 140 -2.07 -6.35 31.67
N GLN A 141 -3.29 -6.91 31.51
CA GLN A 141 -3.55 -7.88 30.46
C GLN A 141 -3.35 -7.21 29.10
N VAL A 142 -2.24 -7.51 28.44
CA VAL A 142 -1.98 -7.08 27.07
C VAL A 142 -2.96 -7.79 26.14
N LEU A 143 -3.89 -7.04 25.54
CA LEU A 143 -4.79 -7.54 24.51
C LEU A 143 -4.12 -7.38 23.13
N GLY A 144 -4.03 -8.48 22.38
CA GLY A 144 -3.52 -8.50 21.00
C GLY A 144 -2.10 -9.06 20.86
N THR A 145 -1.57 -9.01 19.63
CA THR A 145 -0.24 -9.52 19.29
C THR A 145 0.80 -8.39 19.41
N GLN A 146 1.92 -8.66 20.09
CA GLN A 146 3.00 -7.68 20.28
C GLN A 146 3.48 -7.11 18.94
N GLY A 147 3.59 -5.78 18.85
CA GLY A 147 3.96 -5.07 17.62
C GLY A 147 2.79 -4.73 16.70
N TYR A 148 1.63 -5.39 16.85
CA TYR A 148 0.43 -5.15 16.02
C TYR A 148 -0.73 -4.52 16.81
N ALA A 149 -0.81 -4.79 18.11
CA ALA A 149 -1.86 -4.25 18.97
C ALA A 149 -1.79 -2.71 19.04
N ALA A 150 -2.97 -2.08 18.99
CA ALA A 150 -3.08 -0.64 19.13
C ALA A 150 -2.74 -0.18 20.56
N PRO A 151 -2.20 1.03 20.75
CA PRO A 151 -1.79 1.54 22.08
C PRO A 151 -2.88 1.44 23.14
N GLU A 152 -4.14 1.69 22.78
CA GLU A 152 -5.29 1.63 23.68
C GLU A 152 -5.62 0.19 24.16
N GLN A 153 -5.09 -0.85 23.51
CA GLN A 153 -5.25 -2.25 23.93
C GLN A 153 -4.32 -2.65 25.08
N PHE A 154 -3.33 -1.81 25.42
CA PHE A 154 -2.47 -1.99 26.59
C PHE A 154 -3.04 -1.29 27.84
N GLY A 155 -4.11 -0.51 27.69
CA GLY A 155 -4.76 0.23 28.78
C GLY A 155 -6.14 -0.33 29.16
N PHE A 156 -6.83 0.40 30.05
CA PHE A 156 -8.19 0.06 30.51
C PHE A 156 -9.32 0.67 29.66
N SER A 157 -8.98 1.32 28.54
CA SER A 157 -9.95 1.96 27.65
C SER A 157 -10.73 0.93 26.83
N GLN A 158 -12.01 1.21 26.56
CA GLN A 158 -12.82 0.40 25.66
C GLN A 158 -12.23 0.43 24.25
N THR A 159 -11.82 -0.73 23.75
CA THR A 159 -11.27 -0.87 22.39
C THR A 159 -12.34 -0.62 21.34
N SER A 160 -12.09 0.32 20.43
CA SER A 160 -12.95 0.66 19.30
C SER A 160 -12.57 -0.13 18.03
N PRO A 161 -13.42 -0.16 16.98
CA PRO A 161 -13.04 -0.69 15.66
C PRO A 161 -11.77 -0.07 15.06
N ARG A 162 -11.36 1.12 15.54
CA ARG A 162 -10.13 1.78 15.10
C ARG A 162 -8.86 1.09 15.59
N ALA A 163 -8.96 0.20 16.57
CA ALA A 163 -7.84 -0.66 16.97
C ALA A 163 -7.51 -1.68 15.87
N ASP A 164 -8.53 -2.23 15.21
CA ASP A 164 -8.34 -3.14 14.08
C ASP A 164 -7.73 -2.41 12.88
N ILE A 165 -8.10 -1.14 12.66
CA ILE A 165 -7.51 -0.27 11.63
C ILE A 165 -6.02 -0.04 11.89
N TYR A 166 -5.63 0.20 13.15
CA TYR A 166 -4.22 0.30 13.53
C TYR A 166 -3.46 -0.98 13.19
N ALA A 167 -3.97 -2.12 13.64
CA ALA A 167 -3.32 -3.41 13.41
C ALA A 167 -3.24 -3.74 11.90
N LEU A 168 -4.24 -3.36 11.11
CA LEU A 168 -4.23 -3.48 9.66
C LEU A 168 -3.16 -2.57 9.02
N GLY A 169 -2.94 -1.36 9.54
CA GLY A 169 -1.84 -0.48 9.10
C GLY A 169 -0.46 -1.11 9.32
N VAL A 170 -0.24 -1.68 10.51
CA VAL A 170 0.98 -2.44 10.82
C VAL A 170 1.13 -3.64 9.87
N LEU A 171 0.05 -4.38 9.64
CA LEU A 171 0.04 -5.54 8.75
C LEU A 171 0.39 -5.17 7.31
N VAL A 172 -0.13 -4.06 6.79
CA VAL A 172 0.19 -3.57 5.44
C VAL A 172 1.66 -3.17 5.34
N ASN A 173 2.22 -2.53 6.36
CA ASN A 173 3.65 -2.26 6.41
C ASN A 173 4.47 -3.56 6.38
N TYR A 174 4.06 -4.56 7.15
CA TYR A 174 4.70 -5.87 7.17
C TYR A 174 4.62 -6.56 5.79
N MET A 175 3.48 -6.53 5.11
CA MET A 175 3.34 -7.05 3.74
C MET A 175 4.32 -6.40 2.76
N LYS A 176 4.61 -5.09 2.91
CA LYS A 176 5.49 -4.34 2.01
C LYS A 176 6.97 -4.42 2.35
N THR A 177 7.32 -4.62 3.63
CA THR A 177 8.70 -4.48 4.11
C THR A 177 9.25 -5.74 4.78
N GLY A 178 8.40 -6.68 5.19
CA GLY A 178 8.75 -7.82 6.04
C GLY A 178 8.93 -7.47 7.52
N HIS A 179 8.73 -6.20 7.87
CA HIS A 179 9.04 -5.64 9.19
C HIS A 179 7.87 -4.81 9.73
N ILE A 180 7.81 -4.66 11.05
CA ILE A 180 6.86 -3.73 11.68
C ILE A 180 7.31 -2.26 11.47
N PRO A 181 6.39 -1.27 11.50
CA PRO A 181 6.72 0.13 11.20
C PRO A 181 7.81 0.76 12.09
N SER A 182 8.01 0.25 13.30
CA SER A 182 9.08 0.72 14.21
C SER A 182 10.49 0.31 13.76
N GLU A 183 10.60 -0.77 12.98
CA GLU A 183 11.86 -1.27 12.43
C GLU A 183 12.13 -0.68 11.05
N GLN A 184 11.13 -0.74 10.16
CA GLN A 184 11.22 -0.22 8.80
C GLN A 184 9.86 0.26 8.33
N LYS A 185 9.80 1.51 7.84
CA LYS A 185 8.59 2.11 7.27
C LYS A 185 8.54 1.97 5.76
N GLU A 186 7.34 1.67 5.26
CA GLU A 186 7.05 1.71 3.82
C GLU A 186 7.05 3.15 3.29
N LYS A 187 7.73 3.39 2.16
CA LYS A 187 7.96 4.74 1.59
C LYS A 187 7.08 5.07 0.39
N GLY A 188 6.37 4.10 -0.18
CA GLY A 188 5.48 4.28 -1.33
C GLY A 188 4.16 4.96 -1.00
N TYR A 189 3.20 4.88 -1.92
CA TYR A 189 1.88 5.48 -1.71
C TYR A 189 1.09 4.82 -0.56
N PHE A 190 1.44 3.59 -0.17
CA PHE A 190 0.94 2.94 1.03
C PHE A 190 1.38 3.66 2.31
N GLY A 191 2.57 4.27 2.33
CA GLY A 191 3.15 4.89 3.53
C GLY A 191 2.23 5.93 4.17
N LYS A 192 1.59 6.79 3.37
CA LYS A 192 0.64 7.80 3.87
C LYS A 192 -0.61 7.19 4.52
N VAL A 193 -1.12 6.11 3.95
CA VAL A 193 -2.28 5.39 4.48
C VAL A 193 -1.89 4.66 5.76
N ILE A 194 -0.72 4.00 5.77
CA ILE A 194 -0.16 3.31 6.94
C ILE A 194 0.02 4.31 8.09
N GLU A 195 0.66 5.46 7.85
CA GLU A 195 0.88 6.51 8.86
C GLU A 195 -0.42 6.92 9.53
N LYS A 196 -1.48 7.16 8.74
CA LYS A 196 -2.80 7.50 9.27
C LYS A 196 -3.44 6.34 10.04
N CYS A 197 -3.22 5.10 9.63
CA CYS A 197 -3.72 3.93 10.38
C CYS A 197 -3.03 3.79 11.74
N ILE A 198 -1.72 4.04 11.81
CA ILE A 198 -0.90 3.82 13.01
C ILE A 198 -0.80 5.05 13.93
N GLU A 199 -1.68 6.04 13.76
CA GLU A 199 -1.74 7.20 14.64
C GLU A 199 -1.97 6.79 16.09
N MET A 200 -1.26 7.44 17.02
CA MET A 200 -1.34 7.10 18.45
C MET A 200 -2.71 7.43 19.04
N ASP A 201 -3.28 8.57 18.64
CA ASP A 201 -4.67 8.93 18.97
C ASP A 201 -5.61 8.23 17.97
N GLU A 202 -6.48 7.36 18.49
CA GLU A 202 -7.46 6.65 17.68
C GLU A 202 -8.35 7.60 16.86
N ARG A 203 -8.61 8.83 17.31
CA ARG A 203 -9.47 9.80 16.61
C ARG A 203 -8.88 10.33 15.31
N ASN A 204 -7.56 10.24 15.15
CA ASN A 204 -6.87 10.67 13.93
C ASN A 204 -6.80 9.55 12.87
N ARG A 205 -7.18 8.32 13.23
CA ARG A 205 -7.26 7.19 12.32
C ARG A 205 -8.51 7.26 11.44
N TYR A 206 -8.64 6.34 10.49
CA TYR A 206 -9.87 6.19 9.73
C TYR A 206 -11.02 5.73 10.63
N ASP A 207 -12.24 6.20 10.38
CA ASP A 207 -13.42 5.80 11.15
C ASP A 207 -13.88 4.37 10.85
N ASN A 208 -13.63 3.91 9.63
CA ASN A 208 -14.00 2.58 9.15
C ASN A 208 -13.06 2.14 8.02
N THR A 209 -13.16 0.87 7.64
CA THR A 209 -12.34 0.25 6.60
C THR A 209 -12.64 0.79 5.19
N ASP A 210 -13.85 1.27 4.93
CA ASP A 210 -14.22 1.84 3.62
C ASP A 210 -13.45 3.13 3.31
N LEU A 211 -13.31 4.01 4.31
CA LEU A 211 -12.53 5.24 4.18
C LEU A 211 -11.04 4.95 3.93
N LEU A 212 -10.51 3.90 4.57
CA LEU A 212 -9.14 3.45 4.35
C LEU A 212 -8.93 3.02 2.89
N VAL A 213 -9.80 2.14 2.37
CA VAL A 213 -9.70 1.65 0.98
C VAL A 213 -9.87 2.79 -0.03
N ALA A 214 -10.81 3.70 0.22
CA ALA A 214 -11.04 4.86 -0.64
C ALA A 214 -9.80 5.77 -0.71
N ASP A 215 -9.14 6.02 0.42
CA ASP A 215 -7.95 6.87 0.48
C ASP A 215 -6.75 6.19 -0.18
N LEU A 216 -6.60 4.87 -0.04
CA LEU A 216 -5.60 4.10 -0.77
C LEU A 216 -5.77 4.22 -2.28
N HIS A 217 -6.98 4.01 -2.81
CA HIS A 217 -7.25 4.15 -4.24
C HIS A 217 -6.98 5.58 -4.74
N LYS A 218 -7.28 6.59 -3.94
CA LYS A 218 -6.95 8.00 -4.25
C LYS A 218 -5.44 8.21 -4.35
N HIS A 219 -4.67 7.70 -3.38
CA HIS A 219 -3.21 7.79 -3.38
C HIS A 219 -2.58 7.03 -4.55
N LYS A 220 -3.08 5.83 -4.86
CA LYS A 220 -2.67 5.06 -6.04
C LYS A 220 -2.95 5.81 -7.34
N ARG A 221 -4.16 6.34 -7.52
CA ARG A 221 -4.52 7.12 -8.71
C ARG A 221 -3.60 8.32 -8.90
N MET A 222 -3.29 9.03 -7.82
CA MET A 222 -2.33 10.14 -7.85
C MET A 222 -0.92 9.65 -8.21
N HIS A 223 -0.45 8.54 -7.62
CA HIS A 223 0.85 7.96 -7.92
C HIS A 223 0.98 7.54 -9.39
N CYS A 224 0.00 6.81 -9.93
CA CYS A 224 -0.06 6.42 -11.34
C CYS A 224 -0.12 7.65 -12.26
N PHE A 225 -0.91 8.67 -11.89
CA PHE A 225 -0.97 9.92 -12.65
C PHE A 225 0.40 10.61 -12.71
N LEU A 226 1.11 10.71 -11.58
CA LEU A 226 2.46 11.29 -11.54
C LEU A 226 3.45 10.48 -12.38
N LEU A 227 3.39 9.14 -12.36
CA LEU A 227 4.23 8.29 -13.21
C LEU A 227 3.97 8.47 -14.72
N ASN A 228 2.79 8.94 -15.12
CA ASN A 228 2.51 9.28 -16.51
C ASN A 228 3.22 10.56 -16.97
N ILE A 229 3.64 11.43 -16.04
CA ILE A 229 4.36 12.66 -16.35
C ILE A 229 5.84 12.34 -16.68
N PRO A 230 6.36 12.73 -17.85
CA PRO A 230 7.78 12.61 -18.17
C PRO A 230 8.65 13.27 -17.09
N GLY A 231 9.73 12.60 -16.67
CA GLY A 231 10.61 13.05 -15.58
C GLY A 231 10.20 12.61 -14.17
N PHE A 232 8.96 12.17 -13.93
CA PHE A 232 8.49 11.68 -12.62
C PHE A 232 8.62 10.16 -12.45
N ARG A 233 8.81 9.41 -13.55
CA ARG A 233 8.94 7.95 -13.56
C ARG A 233 10.09 7.39 -12.73
N THR A 234 11.18 8.14 -12.61
CA THR A 234 12.40 7.70 -11.93
C THR A 234 12.40 8.06 -10.44
N GLY A 235 11.44 8.89 -9.98
CA GLY A 235 11.41 9.42 -8.61
C GLY A 235 12.61 10.32 -8.25
N ASN A 236 13.48 10.65 -9.22
CA ASN A 236 14.68 11.43 -8.97
C ASN A 236 14.33 12.92 -8.93
N LEU A 237 14.64 13.58 -7.82
CA LEU A 237 14.30 14.98 -7.56
C LEU A 237 14.76 15.93 -8.68
N PHE A 238 15.93 15.68 -9.26
CA PHE A 238 16.45 16.50 -10.37
C PHE A 238 15.59 16.37 -11.63
N HIS A 239 15.14 15.15 -11.95
CA HIS A 239 14.31 14.90 -13.14
C HIS A 239 12.91 15.50 -12.96
N MET A 240 12.35 15.40 -11.75
CA MET A 240 11.07 16.01 -11.40
C MET A 240 11.15 17.54 -11.47
N ALA A 241 12.19 18.15 -10.90
CA ALA A 241 12.39 19.60 -10.95
C ALA A 241 12.58 20.11 -12.39
N ALA A 242 13.34 19.38 -13.21
CA ALA A 242 13.51 19.70 -14.63
C ALA A 242 12.17 19.62 -15.40
N ALA A 243 11.34 18.62 -15.14
CA ALA A 243 10.02 18.48 -15.76
C ALA A 243 9.07 19.63 -15.37
N ILE A 244 9.03 19.99 -14.09
CA ILE A 244 8.23 21.12 -13.60
C ILE A 244 8.72 22.44 -14.22
N GLY A 245 10.03 22.68 -14.22
CA GLY A 245 10.62 23.87 -14.82
C GLY A 245 10.32 23.99 -16.31
N TYR A 246 10.38 22.88 -17.04
CA TYR A 246 10.01 22.83 -18.46
C TYR A 246 8.54 23.17 -18.70
N ALA A 247 7.62 22.59 -17.92
CA ALA A 247 6.19 22.87 -18.03
C ALA A 247 5.86 24.33 -17.70
N ALA A 248 6.48 24.88 -16.65
CA ALA A 248 6.32 26.29 -16.27
C ALA A 248 6.85 27.23 -17.36
N PHE A 249 7.99 26.88 -17.97
CA PHE A 249 8.53 27.63 -19.10
C PHE A 249 7.59 27.59 -20.31
N LEU A 250 7.09 26.42 -20.72
CA LEU A 250 6.12 26.30 -21.81
C LEU A 250 4.83 27.10 -21.53
N ALA A 251 4.33 27.08 -20.30
CA ALA A 251 3.16 27.86 -19.90
C ALA A 251 3.42 29.38 -19.98
N LEU A 252 4.61 29.83 -19.56
CA LEU A 252 5.03 31.22 -19.70
C LEU A 252 5.10 31.63 -21.17
N ILE A 253 5.70 30.80 -22.03
CA ILE A 253 5.78 31.04 -23.46
C ILE A 253 4.39 31.15 -24.08
N TYR A 254 3.50 30.20 -23.77
CA TYR A 254 2.12 30.21 -24.24
C TYR A 254 1.36 31.47 -23.78
N ALA A 255 1.53 31.88 -22.51
CA ALA A 255 0.94 33.09 -21.97
C ALA A 255 1.45 34.36 -22.67
N VAL A 256 2.77 34.45 -22.93
CA VAL A 256 3.37 35.55 -23.69
C VAL A 256 2.80 35.56 -25.11
N SER A 257 2.79 34.41 -25.80
CA SER A 257 2.27 34.29 -27.16
C SER A 257 0.82 34.76 -27.29
N ILE A 258 -0.05 34.41 -26.32
CA ILE A 258 -1.43 34.90 -26.29
C ILE A 258 -1.47 36.42 -26.05
N SER A 259 -0.63 36.93 -25.14
CA SER A 259 -0.60 38.36 -24.83
C SER A 259 -0.07 39.22 -25.98
N THR A 260 0.80 38.66 -26.82
CA THR A 260 1.53 39.38 -27.86
C THR A 260 0.86 39.31 -29.24
N ASP A 261 -0.16 38.46 -29.42
CA ASP A 261 -1.10 38.47 -30.58
C ASP A 261 -1.86 39.81 -30.74
N ILE A 262 -1.59 40.79 -29.86
CA ILE A 262 -2.16 42.14 -29.87
C ILE A 262 -1.16 43.20 -30.40
N ARG A 263 0.16 42.96 -30.50
CA ARG A 263 1.14 43.99 -30.93
C ARG A 263 2.35 43.49 -31.75
N GLU A 264 2.63 44.26 -32.80
CA GLU A 264 3.54 44.06 -33.95
C GLU A 264 4.94 43.45 -33.71
N HIS A 265 5.44 42.78 -34.76
CA HIS A 265 6.66 41.98 -34.81
C HIS A 265 7.96 42.82 -34.69
N THR A 266 8.78 42.51 -33.67
CA THR A 266 10.08 43.15 -33.38
C THR A 266 11.19 42.08 -33.25
N VAL A 267 12.48 42.45 -33.37
CA VAL A 267 13.69 41.57 -33.24
C VAL A 267 13.69 40.68 -31.99
N SER A 268 13.00 41.09 -30.92
CA SER A 268 12.74 40.30 -29.72
C SER A 268 12.03 38.97 -30.00
N TYR A 269 11.16 38.90 -31.02
CA TYR A 269 10.46 37.67 -31.42
C TYR A 269 11.41 36.61 -31.97
N LEU A 270 12.39 37.01 -32.78
CA LEU A 270 13.32 36.06 -33.38
C LEU A 270 14.20 35.38 -32.31
N ALA A 271 14.65 36.16 -31.32
CA ALA A 271 15.40 35.65 -30.18
C ALA A 271 14.53 34.72 -29.30
N PHE A 272 13.24 35.04 -29.17
CA PHE A 272 12.28 34.23 -28.44
C PHE A 272 11.98 32.89 -29.14
N ASP A 273 11.78 32.90 -30.46
CA ASP A 273 11.58 31.70 -31.27
C ASP A 273 12.80 30.77 -31.23
N MET A 274 14.02 31.32 -31.22
CA MET A 274 15.24 30.51 -31.04
C MET A 274 15.32 29.85 -29.66
N LEU A 275 14.95 30.57 -28.60
CA LEU A 275 14.85 30.02 -27.24
C LEU A 275 13.77 28.94 -27.16
N PHE A 276 12.63 29.16 -27.81
CA PHE A 276 11.53 28.22 -27.93
C PHE A 276 11.96 26.92 -28.62
N VAL A 277 12.57 27.00 -29.80
CA VAL A 277 13.07 25.82 -30.54
C VAL A 277 14.10 25.06 -29.69
N THR A 278 15.03 25.76 -29.05
CA THR A 278 16.05 25.11 -28.19
C THR A 278 15.42 24.35 -27.03
N PHE A 279 14.40 24.93 -26.38
CA PHE A 279 13.71 24.27 -25.27
C PHE A 279 12.79 23.13 -25.73
N VAL A 280 12.02 23.33 -26.80
CA VAL A 280 11.09 22.34 -27.36
C VAL A 280 11.83 21.13 -27.93
N PHE A 281 13.02 21.30 -28.49
CA PHE A 281 13.77 20.18 -29.07
C PHE A 281 14.92 19.67 -28.19
N GLY A 282 15.40 20.46 -27.22
CA GLY A 282 16.51 20.07 -26.33
C GLY A 282 16.08 19.38 -25.04
N ILE A 283 14.97 19.80 -24.41
CA ILE A 283 14.54 19.27 -23.11
C ILE A 283 13.73 17.96 -23.22
N PRO A 284 12.83 17.77 -24.20
CA PRO A 284 12.11 16.51 -24.33
C PRO A 284 13.00 15.28 -24.49
N PRO A 285 14.12 15.29 -25.23
CA PRO A 285 15.10 14.21 -25.20
C PRO A 285 15.65 13.93 -23.79
N MET A 286 15.87 14.96 -22.97
CA MET A 286 16.34 14.79 -21.59
C MET A 286 15.29 14.24 -20.62
N LEU A 287 14.01 14.55 -20.85
CA LEU A 287 12.89 14.08 -20.02
C LEU A 287 12.36 12.70 -20.45
N LEU A 288 12.35 12.42 -21.76
CA LEU A 288 11.82 11.19 -22.35
C LEU A 288 12.86 10.07 -22.37
N THR A 289 14.15 10.41 -22.45
CA THR A 289 15.22 9.43 -22.43
C THR A 289 16.11 9.66 -21.22
N ASN A 290 16.40 8.59 -20.49
CA ASN A 290 17.48 8.59 -19.51
C ASN A 290 18.76 8.96 -20.28
N VAL A 291 19.16 10.24 -20.23
CA VAL A 291 20.16 10.85 -21.14
C VAL A 291 21.43 10.00 -21.23
N GLY A 292 21.83 9.39 -20.11
CA GLY A 292 22.95 8.45 -20.07
C GLY A 292 22.81 7.27 -21.03
N ARG A 293 21.62 6.64 -21.09
CA ARG A 293 21.34 5.48 -21.96
C ARG A 293 21.16 5.85 -23.43
N TRP A 294 20.73 7.07 -23.76
CA TRP A 294 20.62 7.51 -25.15
C TRP A 294 22.00 7.82 -25.75
N LEU A 295 22.88 8.45 -24.96
CA LEU A 295 24.30 8.65 -25.31
C LEU A 295 25.07 7.31 -25.46
N ASP A 296 24.66 6.26 -24.76
CA ASP A 296 25.26 4.93 -24.94
C ASP A 296 24.82 4.26 -26.26
N ARG A 297 23.67 4.65 -26.84
CA ARG A 297 23.15 4.16 -28.12
C ARG A 297 23.62 4.98 -29.32
N TRP A 298 23.99 6.24 -29.12
CA TRP A 298 24.49 7.09 -30.18
C TRP A 298 25.96 6.74 -30.48
N SER A 299 26.25 6.39 -31.74
CA SER A 299 27.58 5.95 -32.19
C SER A 299 28.71 6.93 -31.87
N LEU A 300 28.41 8.23 -31.77
CA LEU A 300 29.37 9.30 -31.50
C LEU A 300 29.77 9.44 -30.02
N THR A 301 28.95 8.95 -29.09
CA THR A 301 29.15 9.16 -27.63
C THR A 301 29.40 7.86 -26.85
N ARG A 302 29.34 6.72 -27.54
CA ARG A 302 29.67 5.39 -27.01
C ARG A 302 31.14 5.35 -26.55
N ASN A 303 31.39 4.85 -25.33
CA ASN A 303 32.71 4.76 -24.69
C ASN A 303 33.48 6.09 -24.46
N ARG A 304 32.80 7.23 -24.48
CA ARG A 304 33.40 8.55 -24.19
C ARG A 304 33.20 8.98 -22.74
N SER A 305 34.11 9.79 -22.22
CA SER A 305 34.07 10.34 -20.86
C SER A 305 32.87 11.29 -20.66
N LYS A 306 32.47 11.54 -19.40
CA LYS A 306 31.32 12.43 -19.09
C LYS A 306 31.45 13.82 -19.73
N GLY A 307 32.67 14.38 -19.79
CA GLY A 307 32.92 15.70 -20.39
C GLY A 307 32.74 15.72 -21.91
N GLU A 308 33.26 14.70 -22.61
CA GLU A 308 33.11 14.56 -24.06
C GLU A 308 31.66 14.33 -24.48
N ARG A 309 30.89 13.60 -23.67
CA ARG A 309 29.45 13.40 -23.88
C ARG A 309 28.66 14.71 -23.78
N LEU A 310 28.99 15.56 -22.81
CA LEU A 310 28.38 16.88 -22.64
C LEU A 310 28.71 17.81 -23.82
N LEU A 311 29.95 17.78 -24.31
CA LEU A 311 30.36 18.56 -25.48
C LEU A 311 29.61 18.14 -26.75
N ALA A 312 29.41 16.83 -26.96
CA ALA A 312 28.67 16.31 -28.11
C ALA A 312 27.20 16.76 -28.12
N VAL A 313 26.54 16.77 -26.95
CA VAL A 313 25.18 17.28 -26.81
C VAL A 313 25.14 18.78 -27.09
N ALA A 314 26.09 19.55 -26.56
CA ALA A 314 26.17 21.00 -26.81
C ALA A 314 26.35 21.32 -28.30
N LEU A 315 27.18 20.56 -29.03
CA LEU A 315 27.35 20.70 -30.47
C LEU A 315 26.09 20.33 -31.25
N ALA A 316 25.39 19.25 -30.87
CA ALA A 316 24.15 18.85 -31.52
C ALA A 316 23.03 19.91 -31.34
N CYS A 317 22.91 20.47 -30.14
CA CYS A 317 22.03 21.61 -29.87
C CYS A 317 22.45 22.87 -30.65
N GLY A 318 23.76 23.12 -30.80
CA GLY A 318 24.27 24.22 -31.61
C GLY A 318 23.90 24.05 -33.10
N VAL A 319 24.02 22.85 -33.64
CA VAL A 319 23.65 22.53 -35.03
C VAL A 319 22.14 22.67 -35.26
N SER A 320 21.29 22.22 -34.32
CA SER A 320 19.84 22.40 -34.46
C SER A 320 19.43 23.87 -34.42
N VAL A 321 20.10 24.69 -33.61
CA VAL A 321 19.92 26.15 -33.59
C VAL A 321 20.33 26.77 -34.93
N ILE A 322 21.48 26.38 -35.51
CA ILE A 322 21.93 26.88 -36.82
C ILE A 322 20.94 26.50 -37.93
N ILE A 323 20.42 25.27 -37.92
CA ILE A 323 19.39 24.83 -38.87
C ILE A 323 18.12 25.67 -38.70
N GLY A 324 17.68 25.93 -37.48
CA GLY A 324 16.56 26.84 -37.20
C GLY A 324 16.79 28.27 -37.74
N CYS A 325 18.00 28.79 -37.58
CA CYS A 325 18.41 30.07 -38.17
C CYS A 325 18.37 30.07 -39.70
N MET A 326 18.75 28.96 -40.35
CA MET A 326 18.69 28.84 -41.82
C MET A 326 17.26 28.79 -42.35
N PHE A 327 16.34 28.09 -41.66
CA PHE A 327 14.93 28.03 -42.08
C PHE A 327 14.22 29.38 -41.90
N THR A 328 14.56 30.13 -40.86
CA THR A 328 13.96 31.47 -40.59
C THR A 328 14.52 32.56 -41.50
N THR A 329 15.77 32.45 -41.95
CA THR A 329 16.37 33.42 -42.90
C THR A 329 16.12 33.09 -44.36
N GLY A 330 15.76 31.84 -44.69
CA GLY A 330 15.41 31.38 -46.04
C GLY A 330 13.97 31.67 -46.49
N MET A 331 13.11 32.19 -45.61
CA MET A 331 11.77 32.68 -45.94
C MET A 331 11.78 34.20 -46.15
N LYS A 332 12.47 34.65 -47.20
CA LYS A 332 12.34 36.00 -47.74
C LYS A 332 12.00 35.95 -49.22
#